data_AF-A0A2D4P514-F1
#
_entry.id   AF-A0A2D4P514-F1
#
_cell.length_a   1.000
_cell.length_b   1.000
_cell.length_c   1.000
_cell.angle_alpha   90.00
_cell.angle_beta   90.00
_cell.angle_gamma   90.00
#
_symmetry.space_group_name_H-M   'P 1'
#
loop_
_entity.id
_entity.type
_entity.pdbx_description
1 polymer ?
#
loop_
_entity_poly.entity_id
_entity_poly.type
_entity_poly.pdbx_seq_one_letter_code
_entity_poly.pdbx_strand_id
1 'polypeptide(L)'
;FLIAKFIGNSYIKYTDTNYEERDLRFTRISFNFTTSQMDGLLVWLGKAEDEDNDFLGVGFENGMLKVVVNLGERIAIPLIHQRKMLCCKKWYFVDIVQNWTLIEVYLDEELVLFEDLDPQKKYTVLNYGGICYFGGFGLDR
;
A
#
# COMPACT_ATOMS: atom_id res chain seq x y z
N PHE A 1 -16.92 11.70 -12.83
CA PHE A 1 -15.88 10.89 -12.16
C PHE A 1 -16.45 9.51 -11.87
N LEU A 2 -15.74 8.45 -12.25
CA LEU A 2 -16.10 7.09 -11.86
C LEU A 2 -15.40 6.79 -10.53
N ILE A 3 -16.18 6.40 -9.53
CA ILE A 3 -15.68 6.04 -8.20
C ILE A 3 -16.07 4.58 -7.98
N ALA A 4 -15.09 3.72 -7.71
CA ALA A 4 -15.36 2.34 -7.32
C ALA A 4 -15.91 2.32 -5.89
N LYS A 5 -17.00 1.56 -5.70
CA LYS A 5 -17.52 1.24 -4.37
C LYS A 5 -17.19 -0.21 -4.05
N PHE A 6 -16.43 -0.41 -2.98
CA PHE A 6 -16.10 -1.74 -2.48
C PHE A 6 -17.13 -2.17 -1.42
N ILE A 7 -17.61 -3.41 -1.51
CA ILE A 7 -18.59 -4.05 -0.62
C ILE A 7 -18.02 -5.37 -0.09
N GLY A 8 -17.24 -5.30 0.98
CA GLY A 8 -16.70 -6.48 1.69
C GLY A 8 -15.74 -7.32 0.84
N ASN A 9 -16.30 -8.15 -0.04
CA ASN A 9 -15.59 -9.18 -0.81
C ASN A 9 -15.23 -8.73 -2.23
N SER A 10 -15.53 -7.48 -2.58
CA SER A 10 -15.21 -6.92 -3.89
C SER A 10 -13.77 -6.42 -3.94
N TYR A 11 -13.11 -6.62 -5.07
CA TYR A 11 -11.81 -6.03 -5.34
C TYR A 11 -11.65 -5.70 -6.82
N ILE A 12 -10.64 -4.89 -7.12
CA ILE A 12 -10.16 -4.65 -8.49
C ILE A 12 -8.75 -5.21 -8.56
N LYS A 13 -8.49 -6.09 -9.53
CA LYS A 13 -7.15 -6.51 -9.93
C LYS A 13 -6.72 -5.67 -11.13
N TYR A 14 -5.63 -4.95 -10.99
CA TYR A 14 -5.00 -4.17 -12.04
C TYR A 14 -3.67 -4.83 -12.42
N THR A 15 -3.39 -4.86 -13.72
CA THR A 15 -2.12 -5.33 -14.28
C THR A 15 -1.41 -4.14 -14.90
N ASP A 16 -0.20 -3.89 -14.41
CA ASP A 16 0.65 -2.82 -14.88
C ASP A 16 1.40 -3.26 -16.13
N THR A 17 0.92 -2.81 -17.29
CA THR A 17 1.46 -3.21 -18.60
C THR A 17 2.90 -2.76 -18.82
N ASN A 18 3.38 -1.79 -18.04
CA ASN A 18 4.72 -1.22 -18.19
C ASN A 18 5.68 -1.74 -17.11
N TYR A 19 5.29 -2.75 -16.31
CA TYR A 19 6.07 -3.25 -15.18
C TYR A 19 7.55 -3.53 -15.54
N GLU A 20 7.79 -4.21 -16.66
CA GLU A 20 9.14 -4.58 -17.13
C GLU A 20 10.03 -3.36 -17.49
N GLU A 21 9.42 -2.20 -17.74
CA GLU A 21 10.13 -0.96 -18.11
C GLU A 21 10.35 -0.03 -16.91
N ARG A 22 9.79 -0.33 -15.74
CA ARG A 22 9.87 0.54 -14.56
C ARG A 22 11.19 0.39 -13.82
N ASP A 23 11.66 1.51 -13.28
CA ASP A 23 12.66 1.47 -12.22
C ASP A 23 11.97 1.14 -10.89
N LEU A 24 11.96 -0.14 -10.53
CA LEU A 24 11.30 -0.68 -9.33
C LEU A 24 11.98 -0.27 -8.00
N ARG A 25 13.05 0.53 -8.05
CA ARG A 25 13.58 1.26 -6.88
C ARG A 25 12.75 2.50 -6.56
N PHE A 26 11.84 2.89 -7.45
CA PHE A 26 10.98 4.05 -7.29
C PHE A 26 9.53 3.67 -7.57
N THR A 27 8.72 3.65 -6.51
CA THR A 27 7.29 3.37 -6.61
C THR A 27 6.52 4.51 -5.98
N ARG A 28 5.46 4.98 -6.63
CA ARG A 28 4.52 5.93 -6.05
C ARG A 28 3.10 5.45 -6.27
N ILE A 29 2.32 5.46 -5.20
CA ILE A 29 0.88 5.20 -5.28
C ILE A 29 0.12 6.29 -4.55
N SER A 30 -0.86 6.87 -5.24
CA SER A 30 -1.69 7.93 -4.70
C SER A 30 -3.15 7.63 -4.99
N PHE A 31 -4.01 7.81 -4.00
CA PHE A 31 -5.45 7.59 -4.15
C PHE A 31 -6.24 8.40 -3.13
N ASN A 32 -7.50 8.66 -3.49
CA ASN A 32 -8.50 9.19 -2.56
C ASN A 32 -9.37 8.05 -2.05
N PHE A 33 -9.67 8.02 -0.76
CA PHE A 33 -10.59 7.05 -0.19
C PHE A 33 -11.56 7.70 0.82
N THR A 34 -12.67 7.02 1.06
CA THR A 34 -13.56 7.27 2.20
C THR A 34 -14.07 5.93 2.70
N THR A 35 -14.23 5.80 4.02
CA THR A 35 -14.70 4.56 4.65
C THR A 35 -15.52 4.85 5.90
N SER A 36 -16.38 3.91 6.26
CA SER A 36 -17.02 3.82 7.57
C SER A 36 -16.55 2.61 8.38
N GLN A 37 -15.65 1.81 7.82
CA GLN A 37 -15.05 0.65 8.47
C GLN A 37 -13.79 1.06 9.22
N MET A 38 -13.52 0.39 10.33
CA MET A 38 -12.31 0.61 11.14
C MET A 38 -11.12 -0.18 10.61
N ASP A 39 -11.37 -1.29 9.91
CA ASP A 39 -10.35 -2.19 9.39
C ASP A 39 -10.62 -2.46 7.92
N GLY A 40 -9.55 -2.61 7.14
CA GLY A 40 -9.68 -3.00 5.74
C GLY A 40 -8.43 -2.76 4.92
N LEU A 41 -8.29 -3.52 3.84
CA LEU A 41 -7.23 -3.36 2.86
C LEU A 41 -7.69 -2.40 1.77
N LEU A 42 -6.91 -1.35 1.50
CA LEU A 42 -7.17 -0.42 0.41
C LEU A 42 -6.41 -0.80 -0.84
N VAL A 43 -5.12 -1.12 -0.69
CA VAL A 43 -4.18 -1.33 -1.78
C VAL A 43 -3.23 -2.46 -1.41
N TRP A 44 -2.94 -3.31 -2.38
CA TRP A 44 -1.86 -4.29 -2.30
C TRP A 44 -1.09 -4.31 -3.62
N LEU A 45 0.17 -3.88 -3.60
CA LEU A 45 1.12 -4.07 -4.69
C LEU A 45 1.90 -5.33 -4.37
N GLY A 46 1.77 -6.37 -5.19
CA GLY A 46 2.45 -7.63 -4.97
C GLY A 46 1.60 -8.82 -5.36
N LYS A 47 2.23 -9.99 -5.42
CA LYS A 47 1.53 -11.27 -5.64
C LYS A 47 0.93 -11.73 -4.32
N ALA A 48 -0.38 -11.50 -4.16
CA ALA A 48 -1.11 -11.82 -2.92
C ALA A 48 -1.05 -13.30 -2.48
N GLU A 49 -0.79 -14.22 -3.41
CA GLU A 49 -0.71 -15.67 -3.14
C GLU A 49 0.57 -16.10 -2.42
N ASP A 50 1.57 -15.23 -2.34
CA ASP A 50 2.90 -15.57 -1.82
C ASP A 50 3.51 -14.38 -1.07
N GLU A 51 3.31 -14.38 0.25
CA GLU A 51 3.78 -13.34 1.19
C GLU A 51 5.31 -13.29 1.33
N ASP A 52 6.04 -14.32 0.85
CA ASP A 52 7.50 -14.28 0.78
C ASP A 52 8.01 -13.34 -0.33
N ASN A 53 7.15 -12.96 -1.29
CA ASN A 53 7.48 -11.97 -2.30
C ASN A 53 7.43 -10.54 -1.76
N ASP A 54 8.07 -9.64 -2.50
CA ASP A 54 8.03 -8.22 -2.23
C ASP A 54 6.60 -7.68 -2.36
N PHE A 55 6.20 -6.84 -1.40
CA PHE A 55 4.89 -6.21 -1.42
C PHE A 55 4.86 -4.85 -0.73
N LEU A 56 3.87 -4.05 -1.11
CA LEU A 56 3.46 -2.84 -0.41
C LEU A 56 1.94 -2.91 -0.19
N GLY A 57 1.55 -3.02 1.07
CA GLY A 57 0.15 -3.04 1.51
C GLY A 57 -0.23 -1.72 2.19
N VAL A 58 -1.44 -1.25 1.93
CA VAL A 58 -2.01 -0.05 2.56
C VAL A 58 -3.41 -0.36 3.02
N GLY A 59 -3.72 -0.02 4.27
CA GLY A 59 -5.04 -0.26 4.84
C GLY A 59 -5.27 0.48 6.15
N PHE A 60 -6.26 -0.02 6.89
CA PHE A 60 -6.58 0.44 8.23
C PHE A 60 -6.57 -0.69 9.23
N GLU A 61 -6.16 -0.35 10.43
CA GLU A 61 -6.30 -1.18 11.62
C GLU A 61 -6.76 -0.27 12.76
N ASN A 62 -7.91 -0.57 13.36
CA ASN A 62 -8.55 0.24 14.40
C ASN A 62 -8.74 1.73 14.00
N GLY A 63 -9.05 1.98 12.73
CA GLY A 63 -9.27 3.32 12.17
C GLY A 63 -7.99 4.10 11.89
N MET A 64 -6.81 3.50 12.05
CA MET A 64 -5.52 4.15 11.84
C MET A 64 -4.93 3.72 10.51
N LEU A 65 -4.30 4.63 9.77
CA LEU A 65 -3.59 4.29 8.53
C LEU A 65 -2.42 3.37 8.86
N LYS A 66 -2.38 2.23 8.17
CA LYS A 66 -1.32 1.23 8.27
C LYS A 66 -0.74 0.98 6.89
N VAL A 67 0.58 1.13 6.76
CA VAL A 67 1.36 0.76 5.58
C VAL A 67 2.28 -0.38 5.98
N VAL A 68 2.37 -1.41 5.16
CA VAL A 68 3.26 -2.55 5.41
C VAL A 68 4.06 -2.79 4.15
N VAL A 69 5.38 -2.92 4.30
CA VAL A 69 6.29 -3.11 3.16
C VAL A 69 7.24 -4.26 3.43
N ASN A 70 7.45 -5.10 2.40
CA ASN A 70 8.50 -6.10 2.32
C ASN A 70 9.29 -5.88 1.02
N LEU A 71 10.60 -5.64 1.11
CA LEU A 71 11.50 -5.49 -0.04
C LEU A 71 12.35 -6.75 -0.31
N GLY A 72 12.11 -7.84 0.43
CA GLY A 72 12.82 -9.11 0.29
C GLY A 72 13.49 -9.61 1.59
N GLU A 73 13.40 -8.85 2.69
CA GLU A 73 13.96 -9.24 3.99
C GLU A 73 13.15 -10.33 4.71
N ARG A 74 12.00 -10.75 4.15
CA ARG A 74 11.00 -11.69 4.71
C ARG A 74 10.35 -11.23 6.01
N ILE A 75 10.68 -10.04 6.50
CA ILE A 75 10.03 -9.40 7.63
C ILE A 75 9.37 -8.14 7.12
N ALA A 76 8.05 -8.12 7.13
CA ALA A 76 7.28 -6.96 6.74
C ALA A 76 7.29 -5.92 7.86
N ILE A 77 7.62 -4.67 7.55
CA ILE A 77 7.71 -3.59 8.56
C ILE A 77 6.37 -2.83 8.57
N PRO A 78 5.59 -2.88 9.68
CA PRO A 78 4.34 -2.14 9.79
C PRO A 78 4.60 -0.69 10.22
N LEU A 79 4.16 0.25 9.40
CA LEU A 79 4.19 1.69 9.65
C LEU A 79 2.76 2.17 9.96
N ILE A 80 2.53 2.61 11.19
CA ILE A 80 1.19 2.98 11.66
C ILE A 80 1.14 4.46 12.04
N HIS A 81 0.28 5.22 11.37
CA HIS A 81 0.03 6.61 11.76
C HIS A 81 -1.00 6.66 12.89
N GLN A 82 -0.56 6.85 14.13
CA GLN A 82 -1.41 6.77 15.32
C GLN A 82 -2.10 8.09 15.74
N ARG A 83 -1.90 9.21 15.02
CA ARG A 83 -2.37 10.53 15.50
C ARG A 83 -3.78 10.91 15.07
N LYS A 84 -4.32 10.25 14.04
CA LYS A 84 -5.58 10.63 13.41
C LYS A 84 -6.40 9.39 13.07
N MET A 85 -7.56 9.29 13.69
CA MET A 85 -8.55 8.29 13.32
C MET A 85 -9.19 8.68 11.98
N LEU A 86 -9.19 7.75 11.04
CA LEU A 86 -9.70 7.91 9.68
C LEU A 86 -11.07 7.28 9.60
N CYS A 87 -12.07 8.12 9.83
CA CYS A 87 -13.50 7.85 9.80
C CYS A 87 -14.18 9.22 9.74
N CYS A 88 -15.42 9.42 9.34
CA CYS A 88 -16.27 8.76 8.37
C CYS A 88 -16.88 9.95 7.60
N LYS A 89 -17.38 9.77 6.37
CA LYS A 89 -17.98 10.85 5.57
C LYS A 89 -17.02 11.99 5.16
N LYS A 90 -15.71 11.76 5.28
CA LYS A 90 -14.67 12.62 4.74
C LYS A 90 -13.84 11.82 3.73
N TRP A 91 -13.43 12.48 2.65
CA TRP A 91 -12.42 11.97 1.73
C TRP A 91 -11.04 12.32 2.26
N TYR A 92 -10.15 11.34 2.21
CA TYR A 92 -8.74 11.51 2.54
C TYR A 92 -7.90 11.22 1.31
N PHE A 93 -6.82 11.97 1.15
CA PHE A 93 -5.81 11.72 0.12
C PHE A 93 -4.62 11.02 0.75
N VAL A 94 -4.23 9.87 0.19
CA VAL A 94 -3.03 9.14 0.59
C VAL A 94 -2.07 9.15 -0.59
N ASP A 95 -0.81 9.46 -0.32
CA ASP A 95 0.28 9.37 -1.27
C ASP A 95 1.45 8.67 -0.59
N ILE A 96 1.94 7.58 -1.20
CA ILE A 96 3.04 6.79 -0.68
C ILE A 96 4.13 6.78 -1.72
N VAL A 97 5.33 7.14 -1.31
CA VAL A 97 6.52 7.18 -2.14
C VAL A 97 7.55 6.22 -1.55
N GLN A 98 7.98 5.28 -2.38
CA GLN A 98 9.18 4.48 -2.16
C GLN A 98 10.30 5.05 -3.01
N ASN A 99 11.44 5.33 -2.37
CA ASN A 99 12.69 5.72 -2.99
C ASN A 99 13.81 4.86 -2.41
N TRP A 100 14.19 3.83 -3.16
CA TRP A 100 15.07 2.74 -2.71
C TRP A 100 14.48 2.08 -1.47
N THR A 101 15.05 2.37 -0.30
CA THR A 101 14.65 1.80 1.01
C THR A 101 13.81 2.78 1.82
N LEU A 102 13.74 4.04 1.39
CA LEU A 102 12.97 5.08 2.04
C LEU A 102 11.50 4.98 1.66
N ILE A 103 10.63 4.98 2.66
CA ILE A 103 9.19 5.08 2.52
C ILE A 103 8.71 6.38 3.14
N GLU A 104 8.03 7.18 2.33
CA GLU A 104 7.36 8.40 2.75
C GLU A 104 5.85 8.19 2.58
N VAL A 105 5.07 8.49 3.61
CA VAL A 105 3.62 8.42 3.58
C VAL A 105 3.05 9.79 3.88
N TYR A 106 2.24 10.30 2.97
CA TYR A 106 1.53 11.55 3.10
C TYR A 106 0.03 11.29 3.27
N LEU A 107 -0.59 12.01 4.19
CA LEU A 107 -2.03 12.02 4.40
C LEU A 107 -2.53 13.45 4.34
N ASP A 108 -3.43 13.74 3.39
CA ASP A 108 -3.91 15.10 3.11
C ASP A 108 -2.72 16.09 2.90
N GLU A 109 -1.70 15.67 2.13
CA GLU A 109 -0.47 16.44 1.82
C GLU A 109 0.52 16.61 2.99
N GLU A 110 0.19 16.14 4.20
CA GLU A 110 1.10 16.16 5.35
C GLU A 110 1.92 14.87 5.42
N LEU A 111 3.25 14.98 5.57
CA LEU A 111 4.12 13.84 5.82
C LEU A 111 3.80 13.24 7.20
N VAL A 112 3.27 12.02 7.21
CA VAL A 112 2.81 11.35 8.43
C VAL A 112 3.70 10.17 8.87
N LEU A 113 4.44 9.55 7.94
CA LEU A 113 5.41 8.50 8.21
C LEU A 113 6.62 8.69 7.28
N PHE A 114 7.81 8.45 7.80
CA PHE A 114 9.08 8.49 7.07
C PHE A 114 10.00 7.45 7.68
N GLU A 115 10.36 6.41 6.93
CA GLU A 115 11.22 5.33 7.43
C GLU A 115 12.19 4.83 6.37
N ASP A 116 13.39 4.45 6.80
CA ASP A 116 14.37 3.71 5.99
C ASP A 116 14.30 2.23 6.36
N LEU A 117 13.70 1.42 5.49
CA LEU A 117 13.41 0.01 5.78
C LEU A 117 14.65 -0.88 5.80
N ASP A 118 15.69 -0.51 5.04
CA ASP A 118 16.95 -1.24 4.97
C ASP A 118 18.11 -0.25 4.77
N PRO A 119 18.62 0.36 5.86
CA PRO A 119 19.72 1.32 5.77
C PRO A 119 21.01 0.73 5.18
N GLN A 120 21.16 -0.61 5.15
CA GLN A 120 22.31 -1.29 4.54
C GLN A 120 22.14 -1.48 3.03
N LYS A 121 20.93 -1.22 2.49
CA LYS A 121 20.59 -1.30 1.07
C LYS A 121 20.85 -2.67 0.46
N LYS A 122 20.61 -3.74 1.22
CA LYS A 122 20.61 -5.11 0.71
C LYS A 122 19.42 -5.36 -0.21
N TYR A 123 18.27 -4.78 0.14
CA TYR A 123 16.99 -4.93 -0.53
C TYR A 123 16.44 -3.55 -0.88
N THR A 124 16.48 -3.18 -2.16
CA THR A 124 16.21 -1.80 -2.63
C THR A 124 15.09 -1.70 -3.66
N VAL A 125 14.56 -2.84 -4.07
CA VAL A 125 13.64 -2.98 -5.21
C VAL A 125 12.33 -3.57 -4.69
N LEU A 126 11.20 -3.03 -5.14
CA LEU A 126 9.89 -3.61 -4.86
C LEU A 126 9.45 -4.46 -6.07
N ASN A 127 9.76 -5.76 -6.07
CA ASN A 127 9.39 -6.67 -7.16
C ASN A 127 7.92 -7.11 -7.08
N TYR A 128 6.98 -6.16 -7.15
CA TYR A 128 5.53 -6.42 -6.98
C TYR A 128 4.89 -7.25 -8.10
N GLY A 129 5.65 -7.67 -9.12
CA GLY A 129 5.20 -8.60 -10.16
C GLY A 129 4.16 -8.03 -11.12
N GLY A 130 4.06 -6.69 -11.22
CA GLY A 130 3.15 -6.02 -12.14
C GLY A 130 1.67 -6.11 -11.75
N ILE A 131 1.34 -6.57 -10.54
CA ILE A 131 -0.04 -6.74 -10.07
C ILE A 131 -0.34 -5.80 -8.91
N CYS A 132 -1.45 -5.10 -9.01
CA CYS A 132 -2.00 -4.27 -7.95
C CYS A 132 -3.45 -4.67 -7.66
N TYR A 133 -3.81 -4.74 -6.38
CA TYR A 133 -5.18 -4.97 -5.95
C TYR A 133 -5.71 -3.76 -5.19
N PHE A 134 -6.99 -3.46 -5.38
CA PHE A 134 -7.71 -2.42 -4.65
C PHE A 134 -8.90 -3.02 -3.90
N GLY A 135 -9.07 -2.61 -2.63
CA GLY A 135 -10.19 -2.99 -1.75
C GLY A 135 -10.10 -4.38 -1.11
N GLY A 136 -9.24 -5.27 -1.63
CA GLY A 136 -9.13 -6.66 -1.21
C GLY A 136 -8.45 -7.50 -2.28
N PHE A 137 -8.35 -8.80 -2.08
CA PHE A 137 -8.00 -9.77 -3.13
C PHE A 137 -8.60 -11.13 -2.78
N GLY A 138 -8.92 -11.92 -3.80
CA GLY A 138 -9.25 -13.34 -3.63
C GLY A 138 -7.97 -14.16 -3.57
N LEU A 139 -7.86 -15.05 -2.59
CA LEU A 139 -6.88 -16.13 -2.62
C LEU A 139 -7.58 -17.33 -3.27
N ASP A 140 -7.17 -17.69 -4.48
CA ASP A 140 -7.58 -18.96 -5.07
C ASP A 140 -6.88 -20.06 -4.26
N ARG A 141 -7.59 -20.61 -3.26
CA ARG A 141 -7.14 -21.78 -2.48
C ARG A 141 -7.59 -23.07 -3.14
#